data_AF-A0A1S2LEA5-F1
#
_entry.id   AF-A0A1S2LEA5-F1
#
_cell.length_a   1.000
_cell.length_b   1.000
_cell.length_c   1.000
_cell.angle_alpha   90.00
_cell.angle_beta   90.00
_cell.angle_gamma   90.00
#
_symmetry.space_group_name_H-M   'P 1'
#
loop_
_entity.id
_entity.type
_entity.pdbx_description
1 polymer ?
#
loop_
_entity_poly.entity_id
_entity_poly.type
_entity_poly.pdbx_seq_one_letter_code
_entity_poly.pdbx_strand_id
1 'polypeptide(L)'
;MINLSKKQYYFLVFLLFIAVMYGYKKHQEVSNQHNYLNPLLMEKVHAIQKEIHTASSILTTAMDENQIPYAQWMQLKNAYKTIEHASYEIEKMARAIYPNRAKGLENATKTTSYLMASDLVYIEDNFIEANLDRSDMITFSAEERELLEPIYNTTLAWRKISGQYYVVTYIITRKYWVDMMKEIQEESILYQKDYYK
;
A
#
# COMPACT_ATOMS: atom_id res chain seq x y z
N MET A 1 -44.92 31.18 21.20
CA MET A 1 -44.15 32.34 20.69
C MET A 1 -42.98 32.58 21.64
N ILE A 2 -41.75 32.48 21.14
CA ILE A 2 -40.57 32.79 21.95
C ILE A 2 -40.50 34.32 22.04
N ASN A 3 -40.80 34.89 23.21
CA ASN A 3 -40.64 36.33 23.47
C ASN A 3 -39.17 36.63 23.80
N LEU A 4 -38.35 36.74 22.75
CA LEU A 4 -36.97 37.21 22.87
C LEU A 4 -36.96 38.74 22.95
N SER A 5 -36.27 39.29 23.95
CA SER A 5 -35.95 40.72 23.96
C SER A 5 -35.06 41.06 22.75
N LYS A 6 -35.12 42.31 22.26
CA LYS A 6 -34.29 42.78 21.13
C LYS A 6 -32.79 42.44 21.33
N LYS A 7 -32.27 42.57 22.56
CA LYS A 7 -30.88 42.21 22.90
C LYS A 7 -30.60 40.72 22.71
N GLN A 8 -31.49 39.85 23.17
CA GLN A 8 -31.34 38.40 23.00
C GLN A 8 -31.47 38.00 21.53
N TYR A 9 -32.34 38.66 20.76
CA TYR A 9 -32.45 38.44 19.32
C TYR A 9 -31.12 38.76 18.60
N TYR A 10 -30.53 39.94 18.83
CA TYR A 10 -29.25 40.31 18.21
C TYR A 10 -28.11 39.39 18.65
N PHE A 11 -28.09 38.98 19.92
CA PHE A 11 -27.10 38.02 20.41
C PHE A 11 -27.22 36.66 19.71
N LEU A 12 -28.44 36.18 19.50
CA LEU A 12 -28.69 34.90 18.83
C LEU A 12 -28.31 34.97 17.34
N VAL A 13 -28.62 36.07 16.65
CA VAL A 13 -28.17 36.32 15.27
C VAL A 13 -26.64 36.36 15.18
N PHE A 14 -25.97 36.99 16.14
CA PHE A 14 -24.51 37.04 16.21
C PHE A 14 -23.89 35.65 16.42
N LEU A 15 -24.45 34.82 17.31
CA LEU A 15 -24.01 33.44 17.49
C LEU A 15 -24.20 32.58 16.23
N LEU A 16 -25.32 32.77 15.53
CA LEU A 16 -25.62 32.07 14.28
C LEU A 16 -24.59 32.45 13.19
N PHE A 17 -24.23 33.74 13.12
CA PHE A 17 -23.17 34.22 12.24
C PHE A 17 -21.81 33.57 12.55
N ILE A 18 -21.43 33.48 13.84
CA ILE A 18 -20.19 32.79 14.25
C ILE A 18 -20.24 31.31 13.86
N ALA A 19 -21.37 30.62 14.07
CA ALA A 19 -21.53 29.22 13.72
C ALA A 19 -21.38 28.98 12.21
N VAL A 20 -21.96 29.85 11.37
CA VAL A 20 -21.81 29.80 9.91
C VAL A 20 -20.35 30.05 9.50
N MET A 21 -19.69 31.07 10.06
CA MET A 21 -18.29 31.36 9.77
C MET A 21 -17.36 30.21 10.18
N TYR A 22 -17.60 29.62 11.36
CA TYR A 22 -16.87 28.44 11.82
C TYR A 22 -17.11 27.23 10.90
N GLY A 23 -18.37 26.97 10.55
CA GLY A 23 -18.75 25.91 9.61
C GLY A 23 -18.09 26.08 8.23
N TYR A 24 -18.07 27.30 7.70
CA TYR A 24 -17.39 27.63 6.44
C TYR A 24 -15.88 27.39 6.51
N LYS A 25 -15.21 27.90 7.56
CA LYS A 25 -13.77 27.69 7.76
C LYS A 25 -13.44 26.21 7.91
N LYS A 26 -14.26 25.46 8.64
CA LYS A 26 -14.09 24.00 8.81
C LYS A 26 -14.32 23.24 7.52
N HIS A 27 -15.32 23.65 6.73
CA HIS A 27 -15.59 23.06 5.42
C HIS A 27 -14.42 23.29 4.45
N GLN A 28 -13.86 24.50 4.41
CA GLN A 28 -12.66 24.79 3.62
C GLN A 28 -11.46 23.93 4.06
N GLU A 29 -11.23 23.79 5.37
CA GLU A 29 -10.14 22.96 5.90
C GLU A 29 -10.29 21.48 5.47
N VAL A 30 -11.49 20.91 5.62
CA VAL A 30 -11.79 19.53 5.22
C VAL A 30 -11.67 19.33 3.71
N SER A 31 -12.15 20.30 2.91
CA SER A 31 -12.02 20.27 1.45
C SER A 31 -10.56 20.32 1.01
N ASN A 32 -9.73 21.16 1.64
CA ASN A 32 -8.30 21.24 1.33
C ASN A 32 -7.56 19.94 1.69
N GLN A 33 -7.91 19.32 2.82
CA GLN A 33 -7.38 18.01 3.18
C GLN A 33 -7.77 16.93 2.19
N HIS A 34 -9.03 16.91 1.72
CA HIS A 34 -9.47 15.96 0.68
C HIS A 34 -8.73 16.18 -0.65
N ASN A 35 -8.56 17.44 -1.06
CA ASN A 35 -7.87 17.79 -2.31
C ASN A 35 -6.39 17.38 -2.28
N TYR A 36 -5.75 17.36 -1.11
CA TYR A 36 -4.37 16.91 -0.97
C TYR A 36 -4.24 15.39 -0.80
N LEU A 37 -5.05 14.80 0.07
CA LEU A 37 -4.93 13.38 0.44
C LEU A 37 -5.45 12.44 -0.64
N ASN A 38 -6.46 12.85 -1.42
CA ASN A 38 -7.03 12.02 -2.47
C ASN A 38 -6.03 11.69 -3.60
N PRO A 39 -5.34 12.65 -4.25
CA PRO A 39 -4.36 12.32 -5.28
C PRO A 39 -3.18 11.53 -4.71
N LEU A 40 -2.75 11.84 -3.48
CA LEU A 40 -1.66 11.10 -2.83
C LEU A 40 -2.05 9.64 -2.56
N LEU A 41 -3.24 9.40 -2.00
CA LEU A 41 -3.75 8.03 -1.79
C LEU A 41 -3.88 7.28 -3.12
N MET A 42 -4.41 7.95 -4.15
CA MET A 42 -4.55 7.39 -5.49
C MET A 42 -3.19 6.96 -6.06
N GLU A 43 -2.18 7.82 -5.96
CA GLU A 43 -0.80 7.53 -6.37
C GLU A 43 -0.24 6.31 -5.63
N LYS A 44 -0.39 6.23 -4.31
CA LYS A 44 0.16 5.11 -3.52
C LYS A 44 -0.57 3.80 -3.80
N VAL A 45 -1.89 3.81 -3.93
CA VAL A 45 -2.65 2.59 -4.26
C VAL A 45 -2.27 2.10 -5.66
N HIS A 46 -2.14 3.01 -6.65
CA HIS A 46 -1.65 2.64 -7.97
C HIS A 46 -0.22 2.10 -7.95
N ALA A 47 0.67 2.70 -7.15
CA ALA A 47 2.03 2.22 -6.99
C ALA A 47 2.04 0.78 -6.46
N ILE A 48 1.30 0.48 -5.39
CA ILE A 48 1.18 -0.89 -4.87
C ILE A 48 0.68 -1.86 -5.95
N GLN A 49 -0.45 -1.54 -6.59
CA GLN A 49 -1.05 -2.44 -7.59
C GLN A 49 -0.12 -2.72 -8.76
N LYS A 50 0.56 -1.67 -9.26
CA LYS A 50 1.51 -1.77 -10.36
C LYS A 50 2.74 -2.61 -9.97
N GLU A 51 3.31 -2.34 -8.80
CA GLU A 51 4.53 -3.02 -8.35
C GLU A 51 4.25 -4.48 -7.96
N ILE A 52 3.11 -4.78 -7.33
CA ILE A 52 2.65 -6.17 -7.12
C ILE A 52 2.48 -6.89 -8.45
N HIS A 53 1.82 -6.26 -9.43
CA HIS A 53 1.63 -6.86 -10.74
C HIS A 53 2.98 -7.16 -11.41
N THR A 54 3.89 -6.19 -11.39
CA THR A 54 5.24 -6.31 -11.94
C THR A 54 6.03 -7.43 -11.27
N ALA A 55 6.10 -7.41 -9.93
CA ALA A 55 6.81 -8.41 -9.14
C ALA A 55 6.25 -9.81 -9.40
N SER A 56 4.92 -9.96 -9.40
CA SER A 56 4.28 -11.25 -9.69
C SER A 56 4.62 -11.76 -11.09
N SER A 57 4.66 -10.88 -12.10
CA SER A 57 5.00 -11.27 -13.47
C SER A 57 6.45 -11.74 -13.60
N ILE A 58 7.38 -11.04 -12.95
CA ILE A 58 8.80 -11.41 -12.94
C ILE A 58 8.98 -12.76 -12.22
N LEU A 59 8.34 -12.94 -11.06
CA LEU A 59 8.43 -14.19 -10.31
C LEU A 59 7.76 -15.36 -11.03
N THR A 60 6.62 -15.15 -11.71
CA THR A 60 6.06 -16.19 -12.58
C THR A 60 7.06 -16.63 -13.63
N THR A 61 7.73 -15.68 -14.29
CA THR A 61 8.78 -15.98 -15.29
C THR A 61 9.94 -16.76 -14.65
N ALA A 62 10.40 -16.32 -13.47
CA ALA A 62 11.48 -17.01 -12.74
C ALA A 62 11.11 -18.44 -12.36
N MET A 63 9.86 -18.71 -11.95
CA MET A 63 9.40 -20.04 -11.56
C MET A 63 9.11 -20.96 -12.75
N ASP A 64 8.59 -20.41 -13.85
CA ASP A 64 8.22 -21.18 -15.05
C ASP A 64 9.42 -21.46 -15.96
N GLU A 65 10.28 -20.46 -16.17
CA GLU A 65 11.42 -20.55 -17.10
C GLU A 65 12.74 -20.86 -16.40
N ASN A 66 12.78 -20.81 -15.06
CA ASN A 66 13.99 -20.96 -14.23
C ASN A 66 15.07 -19.90 -14.51
N GLN A 67 14.73 -18.82 -15.20
CA GLN A 67 15.68 -17.77 -15.53
C GLN A 67 14.98 -16.44 -15.74
N ILE A 68 15.67 -15.35 -15.41
CA ILE A 68 15.24 -13.99 -15.75
C ILE A 68 16.46 -13.11 -16.08
N PRO A 69 16.30 -12.05 -16.88
CA PRO A 69 17.34 -11.03 -17.04
C PRO A 69 17.66 -10.33 -15.72
N TYR A 70 18.92 -9.97 -15.49
CA TYR A 70 19.37 -9.24 -14.29
C TYR A 70 18.63 -7.90 -14.12
N ALA A 71 18.23 -7.25 -15.22
CA ALA A 71 17.35 -6.07 -15.15
C ALA A 71 16.01 -6.35 -14.44
N GLN A 72 15.40 -7.52 -14.68
CA GLN A 72 14.15 -7.91 -14.00
C GLN A 72 14.41 -8.22 -12.52
N TRP A 73 15.55 -8.81 -12.17
CA TRP A 73 15.93 -9.01 -10.78
C TRP A 73 16.07 -7.68 -10.01
N MET A 74 16.75 -6.69 -10.61
CA MET A 74 16.82 -5.34 -10.03
C MET A 74 15.44 -4.70 -9.90
N GLN A 75 14.57 -4.89 -10.89
CA GLN A 75 13.19 -4.39 -10.86
C GLN A 75 12.38 -5.03 -9.73
N LEU A 76 12.54 -6.33 -9.51
CA LEU A 76 11.88 -7.06 -8.44
C LEU A 76 12.27 -6.52 -7.05
N LYS A 77 13.56 -6.31 -6.80
CA LYS A 77 14.04 -5.69 -5.54
C LYS A 77 13.46 -4.29 -5.33
N ASN A 78 13.40 -3.48 -6.39
CA ASN A 78 12.85 -2.13 -6.32
C ASN A 78 11.33 -2.11 -6.14
N ALA A 79 10.62 -3.10 -6.68
CA ALA A 79 9.18 -3.26 -6.50
C ALA A 79 8.85 -3.44 -5.01
N TYR A 80 9.55 -4.33 -4.29
CA TYR A 80 9.30 -4.54 -2.85
C TYR A 80 9.63 -3.33 -1.99
N LYS A 81 10.70 -2.57 -2.29
CA LYS A 81 10.98 -1.29 -1.62
C LYS A 81 9.86 -0.28 -1.82
N THR A 82 9.28 -0.25 -3.02
CA THR A 82 8.17 0.66 -3.34
C THR A 82 6.88 0.21 -2.64
N ILE A 83 6.59 -1.10 -2.61
CA ILE A 83 5.45 -1.66 -1.89
C ILE A 83 5.56 -1.36 -0.40
N GLU A 84 6.75 -1.55 0.20
CA GLU A 84 7.02 -1.24 1.61
C GLU A 84 6.62 0.21 1.96
N HIS A 85 7.16 1.17 1.21
CA HIS A 85 6.91 2.58 1.46
C HIS A 85 5.44 2.95 1.22
N ALA A 86 4.87 2.49 0.10
CA ALA A 86 3.49 2.80 -0.25
C ALA A 86 2.49 2.18 0.74
N SER A 87 2.71 0.94 1.20
CA SER A 87 1.81 0.26 2.13
C SER A 87 1.78 0.96 3.47
N TYR A 88 2.95 1.37 3.96
CA TYR A 88 3.06 2.13 5.20
C TYR A 88 2.28 3.45 5.15
N GLU A 89 2.42 4.22 4.08
CA GLU A 89 1.71 5.49 3.92
C GLU A 89 0.20 5.29 3.75
N ILE A 90 -0.24 4.29 2.99
CA ILE A 90 -1.67 3.96 2.87
C ILE A 90 -2.25 3.57 4.22
N GLU A 91 -1.60 2.69 4.99
CA GLU A 91 -2.08 2.29 6.31
C GLU A 91 -2.13 3.46 7.30
N LYS A 92 -1.14 4.36 7.24
CA LYS A 92 -1.15 5.60 8.03
C LYS A 92 -2.36 6.49 7.65
N MET A 93 -2.65 6.64 6.36
CA MET A 93 -3.86 7.33 5.90
C MET A 93 -5.13 6.60 6.35
N ALA A 94 -5.17 5.26 6.33
CA ALA A 94 -6.31 4.46 6.79
C ALA A 94 -6.61 4.75 8.25
N ARG A 95 -5.59 4.72 9.11
CA ARG A 95 -5.71 5.00 10.54
C ARG A 95 -6.15 6.44 10.82
N ALA A 96 -5.72 7.40 9.99
CA ALA A 96 -6.10 8.81 10.13
C ALA A 96 -7.54 9.10 9.64
N ILE A 97 -7.96 8.53 8.51
CA ILE A 97 -9.22 8.85 7.84
C ILE A 97 -10.36 7.93 8.30
N TYR A 98 -10.07 6.65 8.55
CA TYR A 98 -11.05 5.61 8.88
C TYR A 98 -10.61 4.74 10.07
N PRO A 99 -10.37 5.30 11.27
CA PRO A 99 -9.76 4.58 12.40
C PRO A 99 -10.50 3.29 12.79
N ASN A 100 -11.83 3.31 12.83
CA ASN A 100 -12.63 2.13 13.16
C ASN A 100 -12.47 1.00 12.12
N ARG A 101 -12.35 1.36 10.83
CA ARG A 101 -12.18 0.37 9.76
C ARG A 101 -10.73 -0.09 9.66
N ALA A 102 -9.77 0.79 9.96
CA ALA A 102 -8.35 0.50 9.96
C ALA A 102 -7.89 -0.30 11.18
N LYS A 103 -8.75 -0.54 12.18
CA LYS A 103 -8.43 -1.40 13.33
C LYS A 103 -7.93 -2.76 12.84
N GLY A 104 -6.76 -3.17 13.34
CA GLY A 104 -6.07 -4.39 12.93
C GLY A 104 -5.07 -4.22 11.78
N LEU A 105 -4.91 -3.02 11.20
CA LEU A 105 -3.79 -2.71 10.31
C LEU A 105 -2.53 -2.43 11.14
N GLU A 106 -1.54 -3.33 11.02
CA GLU A 106 -0.36 -3.46 11.88
C GLU A 106 0.95 -3.36 11.08
N ASN A 107 0.91 -2.81 9.87
CA ASN A 107 2.05 -2.68 8.96
C ASN A 107 2.67 -4.02 8.53
N ALA A 108 1.92 -5.13 8.56
CA ALA A 108 2.49 -6.43 8.19
C ALA A 108 2.92 -6.43 6.71
N THR A 109 2.18 -5.79 5.81
CA THR A 109 2.57 -5.65 4.39
C THR A 109 3.91 -4.93 4.24
N LYS A 110 4.15 -3.88 5.04
CA LYS A 110 5.43 -3.16 5.07
C LYS A 110 6.54 -4.12 5.48
N THR A 111 6.38 -4.79 6.62
CA THR A 111 7.39 -5.72 7.16
C THR A 111 7.68 -6.85 6.18
N THR A 112 6.66 -7.47 5.60
CA THR A 112 6.84 -8.55 4.61
C THR A 112 7.57 -8.06 3.37
N SER A 113 7.24 -6.88 2.85
CA SER A 113 7.95 -6.32 1.70
C SER A 113 9.42 -6.06 2.00
N TYR A 114 9.74 -5.58 3.20
CA TYR A 114 11.13 -5.43 3.65
C TYR A 114 11.85 -6.78 3.72
N LEU A 115 11.22 -7.81 4.31
CA LEU A 115 11.81 -9.15 4.41
C LEU A 115 12.07 -9.73 3.02
N MET A 116 11.09 -9.70 2.12
CA MET A 116 11.25 -10.17 0.74
C MET A 116 12.38 -9.42 0.01
N ALA A 117 12.50 -8.11 0.19
CA ALA A 117 13.60 -7.36 -0.39
C ALA A 117 14.97 -7.79 0.19
N SER A 118 15.02 -8.09 1.48
CA SER A 118 16.21 -8.62 2.16
C SER A 118 16.57 -10.02 1.65
N ASP A 119 15.58 -10.89 1.45
CA ASP A 119 15.77 -12.25 0.96
C ASP A 119 16.31 -12.25 -0.48
N LEU A 120 15.82 -11.35 -1.33
CA LEU A 120 16.39 -11.17 -2.66
C LEU A 120 17.84 -10.66 -2.64
N VAL A 121 18.19 -9.79 -1.69
CA VAL A 121 19.60 -9.39 -1.53
C VAL A 121 20.45 -10.57 -1.07
N TYR A 122 19.95 -11.36 -0.11
CA TYR A 122 20.62 -12.58 0.31
C TYR A 122 20.83 -13.56 -0.86
N ILE A 123 19.80 -13.76 -1.71
CA ILE A 123 19.93 -14.64 -2.87
C ILE A 123 20.98 -14.11 -3.85
N GLU A 124 20.99 -12.79 -4.09
CA GLU A 124 21.98 -12.15 -4.95
C GLU A 124 23.41 -12.33 -4.44
N ASP A 125 23.63 -12.07 -3.15
CA ASP A 125 24.97 -12.11 -2.57
C ASP A 125 25.55 -13.53 -2.47
N ASN A 126 24.71 -14.57 -2.45
CA ASN A 126 25.14 -15.95 -2.19
C ASN A 126 25.04 -16.88 -3.42
N PHE A 127 24.14 -16.61 -4.37
CA PHE A 127 23.84 -17.53 -5.46
C PHE A 127 23.94 -16.92 -6.86
N ILE A 128 23.97 -15.59 -6.98
CA ILE A 128 24.03 -14.91 -8.29
C ILE A 128 25.46 -14.44 -8.55
N GLU A 129 25.92 -14.62 -9.79
CA GLU A 129 27.26 -14.19 -10.21
C GLU A 129 27.46 -12.68 -10.05
N ALA A 130 28.68 -12.27 -9.66
CA ALA A 130 29.04 -10.87 -9.56
C ALA A 130 29.31 -10.25 -10.95
N ASN A 131 29.03 -8.95 -11.09
CA ASN A 131 29.26 -8.13 -12.29
C ASN A 131 28.40 -8.49 -13.52
N LEU A 132 27.16 -8.94 -13.32
CA LEU A 132 26.20 -9.13 -14.40
C LEU A 132 25.78 -7.79 -15.01
N ASP A 133 25.76 -7.73 -16.34
CA ASP A 133 25.14 -6.66 -17.10
C ASP A 133 23.62 -6.82 -17.11
N ARG A 134 22.91 -5.75 -17.46
CA ARG A 134 21.43 -5.70 -17.43
C ARG A 134 20.75 -6.79 -18.27
N SER A 135 21.39 -7.18 -19.37
CA SER A 135 20.89 -8.20 -20.31
C SER A 135 21.22 -9.63 -19.90
N ASP A 136 22.11 -9.82 -18.92
CA ASP A 136 22.58 -11.15 -18.56
C ASP A 136 21.49 -11.92 -17.85
N MET A 137 21.45 -13.23 -18.12
CA MET A 137 20.44 -14.12 -17.57
C MET A 137 20.91 -14.68 -16.23
N ILE A 138 20.11 -14.47 -15.20
CA ILE A 138 20.20 -15.22 -13.95
C ILE A 138 19.47 -16.53 -14.17
N THR A 139 20.13 -17.65 -13.91
CA THR A 139 19.50 -18.98 -13.92
C THR A 139 19.37 -19.47 -12.49
N PHE A 140 18.19 -19.98 -12.13
CA PHE A 140 17.91 -20.43 -10.78
C PHE A 140 18.00 -21.95 -10.68
N SER A 141 18.83 -22.43 -9.75
CA SER A 141 18.85 -23.84 -9.35
C SER A 141 17.56 -24.24 -8.61
N ALA A 142 17.36 -25.54 -8.37
CA ALA A 142 16.20 -26.01 -7.60
C ALA A 142 16.20 -25.44 -6.17
N GLU A 143 17.36 -25.34 -5.54
CA GLU A 143 17.54 -24.77 -4.19
C GLU A 143 17.18 -23.28 -4.16
N GLU A 144 17.68 -22.49 -5.13
CA GLU A 144 17.33 -21.06 -5.22
C GLU A 144 15.85 -20.83 -5.48
N ARG A 145 15.21 -21.71 -6.26
CA ARG A 145 13.76 -21.65 -6.47
C ARG A 145 12.96 -21.95 -5.20
N GLU A 146 13.42 -22.87 -4.35
CA GLU A 146 12.78 -23.13 -3.05
C GLU A 146 12.85 -21.88 -2.16
N LEU A 147 13.93 -21.08 -2.24
CA LEU A 147 14.02 -19.79 -1.55
C LEU A 147 13.08 -18.72 -2.15
N LEU A 148 12.86 -18.73 -3.46
CA LEU A 148 11.96 -17.80 -4.14
C LEU A 148 10.48 -18.16 -3.99
N GLU A 149 10.14 -19.42 -3.73
CA GLU A 149 8.77 -19.92 -3.72
C GLU A 149 7.87 -19.21 -2.68
N PRO A 150 8.28 -18.98 -1.41
CA PRO A 150 7.49 -18.21 -0.46
C PRO A 150 7.21 -16.77 -0.93
N ILE A 151 8.21 -16.14 -1.55
CA ILE A 151 8.11 -14.78 -2.11
C ILE A 151 7.10 -14.78 -3.27
N TYR A 152 7.21 -15.77 -4.16
CA TYR A 152 6.31 -15.97 -5.30
C TYR A 152 4.86 -16.16 -4.86
N ASN A 153 4.61 -17.12 -3.97
CA ASN A 153 3.26 -17.48 -3.54
C ASN A 153 2.55 -16.30 -2.88
N THR A 154 3.25 -15.59 -1.98
CA THR A 154 2.69 -14.42 -1.29
C THR A 154 2.40 -13.27 -2.27
N THR A 155 3.32 -13.02 -3.20
CA THR A 155 3.15 -11.95 -4.19
C THR A 155 2.04 -12.25 -5.19
N LEU A 156 1.84 -13.52 -5.53
CA LEU A 156 0.73 -13.96 -6.36
C LEU A 156 -0.62 -13.78 -5.63
N ALA A 157 -0.68 -14.08 -4.34
CA ALA A 157 -1.85 -13.82 -3.51
C ALA A 157 -2.17 -12.32 -3.43
N TRP A 158 -1.15 -11.49 -3.19
CA TRP A 158 -1.27 -10.03 -3.25
C TRP A 158 -1.79 -9.54 -4.61
N ARG A 159 -1.32 -10.11 -5.73
CA ARG A 159 -1.81 -9.78 -7.08
C ARG A 159 -3.30 -10.12 -7.24
N LYS A 160 -3.71 -11.31 -6.77
CA LYS A 160 -5.10 -11.74 -6.82
C LYS A 160 -6.02 -10.82 -6.01
N ILE A 161 -5.59 -10.38 -4.84
CA ILE A 161 -6.35 -9.47 -3.98
C ILE A 161 -6.40 -8.09 -4.62
N SER A 162 -5.24 -7.49 -4.89
CA SER A 162 -5.13 -6.13 -5.42
C SER A 162 -5.83 -5.92 -6.76
N GLY A 163 -5.87 -6.95 -7.61
CA GLY A 163 -6.58 -6.95 -8.90
C GLY A 163 -8.11 -6.93 -8.80
N GLN A 164 -8.69 -7.19 -7.63
CA GLN A 164 -10.15 -7.10 -7.40
C GLN A 164 -10.62 -5.66 -7.14
N TYR A 165 -9.68 -4.74 -6.89
CA TYR A 165 -9.97 -3.38 -6.48
C TYR A 165 -9.63 -2.37 -7.57
N TYR A 166 -10.57 -1.48 -7.89
CA TYR A 166 -10.37 -0.43 -8.88
C TYR A 166 -10.04 0.88 -8.21
N VAL A 167 -9.05 1.61 -8.73
CA VAL A 167 -8.76 2.98 -8.27
C VAL A 167 -9.70 3.97 -8.95
N VAL A 168 -10.39 4.80 -8.17
CA VAL A 168 -11.38 5.77 -8.67
C VAL A 168 -11.01 7.19 -8.25
N THR A 169 -11.50 8.18 -8.99
CA THR A 169 -11.17 9.61 -8.83
C THR A 169 -11.49 10.20 -7.45
N TYR A 170 -12.32 9.53 -6.64
CA TYR A 170 -12.66 9.93 -5.26
C TYR A 170 -12.34 8.82 -4.25
N ILE A 171 -11.20 8.13 -4.43
CA ILE A 171 -10.77 6.98 -3.62
C ILE A 171 -10.80 7.27 -2.11
N ILE A 172 -10.50 8.51 -1.69
CA ILE A 172 -10.51 8.87 -0.26
C ILE A 172 -11.88 8.72 0.40
N THR A 173 -12.96 8.95 -0.35
CA THR A 173 -14.35 8.82 0.16
C THR A 173 -14.83 7.37 0.18
N ARG A 174 -14.10 6.51 -0.51
CA ARG A 174 -14.36 5.08 -0.57
C ARG A 174 -13.53 4.38 0.50
N LYS A 175 -13.99 3.19 0.90
CA LYS A 175 -13.36 2.43 2.00
C LYS A 175 -12.70 1.13 1.52
N TYR A 176 -12.87 0.77 0.25
CA TYR A 176 -12.41 -0.49 -0.32
C TYR A 176 -10.88 -0.64 -0.30
N TRP A 177 -10.12 0.47 -0.38
CA TRP A 177 -8.66 0.44 -0.32
C TRP A 177 -8.16 0.06 1.07
N VAL A 178 -8.93 0.35 2.14
CA VAL A 178 -8.64 -0.12 3.49
C VAL A 178 -8.85 -1.63 3.58
N ASP A 179 -9.92 -2.14 2.95
CA ASP A 179 -10.20 -3.59 2.90
C ASP A 179 -9.14 -4.33 2.10
N MET A 180 -8.75 -3.81 0.93
CA MET A 180 -7.64 -4.33 0.14
C MET A 180 -6.37 -4.46 0.96
N MET A 181 -6.00 -3.42 1.74
CA MET A 181 -4.81 -3.50 2.60
C MET A 181 -4.93 -4.54 3.71
N LYS A 182 -6.13 -4.78 4.23
CA LYS A 182 -6.37 -5.83 5.24
C LYS A 182 -6.20 -7.22 4.65
N GLU A 183 -6.78 -7.46 3.48
CA GLU A 183 -6.65 -8.74 2.78
C GLU A 183 -5.19 -9.01 2.40
N ILE A 184 -4.48 -8.00 1.87
CA ILE A 184 -3.03 -8.11 1.60
C ILE A 184 -2.25 -8.40 2.90
N GLN A 185 -2.64 -7.79 4.02
CA GLN A 185 -2.00 -8.00 5.31
C GLN A 185 -2.16 -9.45 5.81
N GLU A 186 -3.30 -10.09 5.56
CA GLU A 186 -3.52 -11.48 5.97
C GLU A 186 -2.50 -12.43 5.33
N GLU A 187 -2.27 -12.29 4.02
CA GLU A 187 -1.21 -13.03 3.30
C GLU A 187 0.20 -12.66 3.80
N SER A 188 0.40 -11.39 4.15
CA SER A 188 1.67 -10.91 4.71
C SER A 188 1.99 -11.56 6.05
N ILE A 189 0.98 -11.76 6.90
CA ILE A 189 1.11 -12.42 8.20
C ILE A 189 1.43 -13.91 8.03
N LEU A 190 0.87 -14.58 7.01
CA LEU A 190 1.21 -15.97 6.70
C LEU A 190 2.70 -16.10 6.34
N TYR A 191 3.21 -15.24 5.45
CA TYR A 191 4.64 -15.20 5.12
C TYR A 191 5.52 -15.03 6.36
N GLN A 192 5.21 -14.05 7.22
CA GLN A 192 6.01 -13.77 8.42
C GLN A 192 6.01 -14.94 9.41
N LYS A 193 4.88 -15.64 9.55
CA LYS A 193 4.80 -16.82 10.43
C LYS A 193 5.71 -17.94 9.95
N ASP A 194 5.85 -18.12 8.64
CA ASP A 194 6.74 -19.12 8.08
C ASP A 194 8.21 -18.68 8.15
N TYR A 195 8.48 -17.39 8.00
CA TYR A 195 9.82 -16.81 8.11
C TYR A 195 10.44 -16.92 9.53
N TYR A 196 9.62 -16.86 10.59
CA TYR A 196 10.09 -16.89 11.98
C TYR A 196 9.99 -18.26 12.68
N LYS A 197 9.72 -19.35 11.93
CA LYS A 197 9.77 -20.72 12.46
C LYS A 197 11.20 -21.24 12.51
#